data_AF-A0A194PXE9-F1
#
_entry.id   AF-A0A194PXE9-F1
#
_cell.length_a   1.000
_cell.length_b   1.000
_cell.length_c   1.000
_cell.angle_alpha   90.00
_cell.angle_beta   90.00
_cell.angle_gamma   90.00
#
_symmetry.space_group_name_H-M   'P 1'
#
loop_
_entity.id
_entity.type
_entity.pdbx_description
1 polymer ?
#
loop_
_entity_poly.entity_id
_entity_poly.type
_entity_poly.pdbx_seq_one_letter_code
_entity_poly.pdbx_strand_id
1 'polypeptide(L)'
;MTAMRQYPRVMDLENVLCKMTNTRSGTHVPLTNLKTSDFLCEYETHCFAICHCCDYDACDCEMTCPHNCTCYHDPLWNTNVVDCSGQSSLEIPSKIPMDATEVFLDGNNIKELQNHVFIGRQKMRSLYVNNSNVDNIQNRTFAGLNSLEILHLGNNKLKDLKGYELHQLSSLKELFLQNNLISHIANISFTSLKSLEVLRLEGNRLVDFGVWIFNNNPNLKALSLGNNLWSCKCRYLQELTAYLAENAQKIVDITDVWCWNGDAKPPQKKELNLNGTACSDYYADNSVIGNMLVSNYVPMMVSTLTGFMLILLALVVLFLFRDSLRVWLYTNCGIRVFSFAGTFEENEKLYDAYVCYSPKDEEFVVQSLATELENGHPSYHLCLHYRDIIKNHSERDILQHHAEANQQYIQCAPPVVEAAEASKRIILVLTRNFMQTEWSRYEFRQGLHEALKGCIYKLVLIEECSVVADALRDPDLRPYLKTGSRLQWGQKRFWERLRYMMPDVSHQNHKTRSQGYRKNINTYTLDSSVPNGNRTLSYPDKSPVLGIAGQGASAPPEYSTEVRQSPSAIRQTQAVAYGPDGRPISDHIYSSIDSDYSSLEHGMTAGRRRELRQWPPPPPLVDTGSAVQAYLV
;
A
#
# COMPACT_ATOMS: atom_id res chain seq x y z
N MET A 1 60.13 -72.41 -3.41
CA MET A 1 60.25 -71.03 -2.92
C MET A 1 60.13 -70.10 -4.12
N THR A 2 58.92 -69.68 -4.41
CA THR A 2 58.59 -68.76 -5.51
C THR A 2 59.01 -67.35 -5.09
N ALA A 3 60.10 -66.86 -5.66
CA ALA A 3 60.49 -65.47 -5.51
C ALA A 3 59.37 -64.60 -6.11
N MET A 4 58.55 -64.00 -5.24
CA MET A 4 57.63 -62.94 -5.64
C MET A 4 58.49 -61.87 -6.30
N ARG A 5 58.28 -61.65 -7.61
CA ARG A 5 58.87 -60.51 -8.33
C ARG A 5 58.33 -59.25 -7.65
N GLN A 6 59.09 -58.72 -6.72
CA GLN A 6 58.85 -57.39 -6.16
C GLN A 6 59.21 -56.41 -7.26
N TYR A 7 58.19 -55.77 -7.82
CA TYR A 7 58.40 -54.67 -8.74
C TYR A 7 59.24 -53.60 -8.02
N PRO A 8 60.21 -52.97 -8.72
CA PRO A 8 61.00 -51.88 -8.14
C PRO A 8 60.05 -50.78 -7.63
N ARG A 9 60.30 -50.33 -6.40
CA ARG A 9 59.53 -49.24 -5.77
C ARG A 9 60.24 -47.92 -6.01
N VAL A 10 59.50 -46.91 -6.45
CA VAL A 10 59.97 -45.52 -6.51
C VAL A 10 59.87 -44.96 -5.10
N MET A 11 61.02 -44.70 -4.45
CA MET A 11 61.08 -44.33 -3.03
C MET A 11 60.74 -42.86 -2.79
N ASP A 12 60.79 -42.04 -3.83
CA ASP A 12 60.66 -40.59 -3.84
C ASP A 12 59.50 -40.13 -4.73
N LEU A 13 58.49 -40.99 -4.94
CA LEU A 13 57.34 -40.71 -5.82
C LEU A 13 56.63 -39.39 -5.48
N GLU A 14 56.57 -39.02 -4.21
CA GLU A 14 55.97 -37.76 -3.73
C GLU A 14 56.76 -36.51 -4.14
N ASN A 15 58.06 -36.66 -4.42
CA ASN A 15 58.92 -35.57 -4.90
C ASN A 15 58.89 -35.45 -6.44
N VAL A 16 58.29 -36.41 -7.13
CA VAL A 16 58.16 -36.38 -8.60
C VAL A 16 57.07 -35.39 -8.96
N LEU A 17 57.50 -34.28 -9.55
CA LEU A 17 56.63 -33.22 -10.04
C LEU A 17 56.54 -33.32 -11.56
N CYS A 18 55.31 -33.38 -12.07
CA CYS A 18 55.04 -33.32 -13.49
C CYS A 18 54.76 -31.88 -13.90
N LYS A 19 55.45 -31.42 -14.93
CA LYS A 19 55.14 -30.15 -15.60
C LYS A 19 54.03 -30.41 -16.61
N MET A 20 52.86 -29.84 -16.37
CA MET A 20 51.77 -29.88 -17.34
C MET A 20 52.15 -29.04 -18.57
N THR A 21 52.16 -29.66 -19.76
CA THR A 21 52.42 -28.97 -21.04
C THR A 21 51.21 -28.17 -21.51
N ASN A 22 50.01 -28.62 -21.15
CA ASN A 22 48.75 -28.11 -21.72
C ASN A 22 48.07 -27.08 -20.80
N THR A 23 48.58 -26.86 -19.58
CA THR A 23 48.06 -25.81 -18.68
C THR A 23 48.99 -24.59 -18.72
N ARG A 24 48.46 -23.46 -19.18
CA ARG A 24 49.20 -22.19 -19.39
C ARG A 24 49.98 -21.66 -18.18
N SER A 25 49.72 -22.16 -16.98
CA SER A 25 50.38 -21.70 -15.75
C SER A 25 51.62 -22.53 -15.36
N GLY A 26 52.09 -23.45 -16.23
CA GLY A 26 53.31 -24.23 -15.97
C GLY A 26 53.26 -24.94 -14.61
N THR A 27 52.07 -25.42 -14.24
CA THR A 27 51.83 -25.98 -12.91
C THR A 27 52.61 -27.27 -12.78
N HIS A 28 53.50 -27.29 -11.79
CA HIS A 28 54.14 -28.50 -11.35
C HIS A 28 53.16 -29.21 -10.41
N VAL A 29 52.65 -30.35 -10.83
CA VAL A 29 51.68 -31.15 -10.06
C VAL A 29 52.38 -32.42 -9.59
N PRO A 30 52.28 -32.79 -8.31
CA PRO A 30 52.79 -34.07 -7.83
C PRO A 30 52.18 -35.22 -8.63
N LEU A 31 53.01 -36.18 -9.02
CA LEU A 31 52.60 -37.34 -9.82
C LEU A 31 51.45 -38.12 -9.15
N THR A 32 51.39 -38.14 -7.82
CA THR A 32 50.32 -38.80 -7.04
C THR A 32 48.94 -38.17 -7.21
N ASN A 33 48.87 -36.91 -7.65
CA ASN A 33 47.62 -36.18 -7.82
C ASN A 33 47.11 -36.22 -9.27
N LEU A 34 47.91 -36.78 -10.19
CA LEU A 34 47.55 -36.90 -11.59
C LEU A 34 46.65 -38.11 -11.84
N LYS A 35 45.72 -37.94 -12.78
CA LYS A 35 44.87 -39.02 -13.31
C LYS A 35 45.45 -39.54 -14.61
N THR A 36 45.04 -40.73 -15.02
CA THR A 36 45.45 -41.32 -16.31
C THR A 36 45.11 -40.43 -17.50
N SER A 37 44.04 -39.62 -17.41
CA SER A 37 43.65 -38.64 -18.42
C SER A 37 44.62 -37.46 -18.58
N ASP A 38 45.51 -37.24 -17.62
CA ASP A 38 46.47 -36.13 -17.65
C ASP A 38 47.76 -36.50 -18.42
N PHE A 39 47.96 -37.80 -18.70
CA PHE A 39 49.09 -38.30 -19.48
C PHE A 39 48.74 -38.31 -20.96
N LEU A 40 49.02 -37.19 -21.61
CA LEU A 40 48.64 -36.96 -23.00
C LEU A 40 49.85 -37.12 -23.94
N CYS A 41 49.63 -37.74 -25.09
CA CYS A 41 50.60 -37.92 -26.17
C CYS A 41 50.28 -36.97 -27.32
N GLU A 42 51.31 -36.33 -27.89
CA GLU A 42 51.16 -35.49 -29.08
C GLU A 42 50.87 -36.33 -30.33
N TYR A 43 50.03 -35.82 -31.23
CA TYR A 43 49.71 -36.47 -32.50
C TYR A 43 49.56 -35.47 -33.65
N GLU A 44 49.95 -35.89 -34.86
CA GLU A 44 49.71 -35.13 -36.10
C GLU A 44 48.44 -35.60 -36.81
N THR A 45 48.25 -36.92 -36.91
CA THR A 45 47.05 -37.54 -37.49
C THR A 45 46.65 -38.78 -36.71
N HIS A 46 45.35 -39.06 -36.67
CA HIS A 46 44.81 -40.32 -36.16
C HIS A 46 43.52 -40.71 -36.87
N CYS A 47 43.14 -41.97 -36.76
CA CYS A 47 41.86 -42.47 -37.26
C CYS A 47 41.17 -43.28 -36.19
N PHE A 48 39.84 -43.29 -36.26
CA PHE A 48 39.04 -44.13 -35.40
C PHE A 48 39.33 -45.61 -35.68
N ALA A 49 39.43 -46.44 -34.64
CA ALA A 49 39.72 -47.88 -34.80
C ALA A 49 38.70 -48.65 -35.66
N ILE A 50 37.52 -48.06 -35.89
CA ILE A 50 36.42 -48.63 -36.67
C ILE A 50 36.51 -48.19 -38.15
N CYS A 51 37.40 -47.26 -38.49
CA CYS A 51 37.56 -46.77 -39.85
C CYS A 51 38.93 -47.08 -40.44
N HIS A 52 38.95 -47.33 -41.75
CA HIS A 52 40.19 -47.30 -42.52
C HIS A 52 40.50 -45.84 -42.85
N CYS A 53 41.68 -45.35 -42.43
CA CYS A 53 42.20 -44.08 -42.93
C CYS A 53 42.26 -44.17 -44.45
N CYS A 54 41.51 -43.31 -45.14
CA CYS A 54 41.56 -43.22 -46.58
C CYS A 54 42.25 -41.90 -46.95
N ASP A 55 43.16 -41.94 -47.91
CA ASP A 55 43.81 -40.73 -48.47
C ASP A 55 42.87 -39.87 -49.34
N TYR A 56 41.57 -40.17 -49.38
CA TYR A 56 40.58 -39.50 -50.22
C TYR A 56 39.60 -38.68 -49.37
N ASP A 57 39.43 -37.40 -49.71
CA ASP A 57 38.55 -36.40 -49.08
C ASP A 57 37.08 -36.86 -48.89
N ALA A 58 36.65 -37.96 -49.52
CA ALA A 58 35.29 -38.49 -49.40
C ALA A 58 35.07 -39.36 -48.15
N CYS A 59 36.13 -39.74 -47.43
CA CYS A 59 36.07 -40.50 -46.19
C CYS A 59 36.61 -39.66 -45.03
N ASP A 60 35.71 -38.98 -44.31
CA ASP A 60 35.96 -38.12 -43.13
C ASP A 60 36.41 -38.91 -41.87
N CYS A 61 37.33 -39.86 -42.03
CA CYS A 61 37.83 -40.72 -40.96
C CYS A 61 39.22 -40.35 -40.47
N GLU A 62 40.01 -39.68 -41.31
CA GLU A 62 41.32 -39.16 -40.91
C GLU A 62 41.13 -37.84 -40.17
N MET A 63 41.52 -37.83 -38.90
CA MET A 63 41.54 -36.64 -38.06
C MET A 63 42.95 -36.09 -38.07
N THR A 64 43.12 -34.90 -38.64
CA THR A 64 44.41 -34.22 -38.71
C THR A 64 44.44 -33.06 -37.72
N CYS A 65 45.55 -32.92 -36.98
CA CYS A 65 45.79 -31.74 -36.17
C CYS A 65 45.86 -30.49 -37.09
N PRO A 66 45.15 -29.39 -36.78
CA PRO A 66 45.15 -28.22 -37.65
C PRO A 66 46.54 -27.58 -37.75
N HIS A 67 46.82 -26.94 -38.88
CA HIS A 67 48.11 -26.27 -39.10
C HIS A 67 48.41 -25.23 -38.02
N ASN A 68 49.68 -25.20 -37.58
CA ASN A 68 50.21 -24.38 -36.49
C ASN A 68 49.68 -24.71 -35.09
N CYS A 69 48.74 -25.63 -34.96
CA CYS A 69 48.24 -26.11 -33.67
C CYS A 69 49.04 -27.32 -33.16
N THR A 70 48.93 -27.56 -31.86
CA THR A 70 49.46 -28.76 -31.19
C THR A 70 48.31 -29.55 -30.62
N CYS A 71 48.26 -30.86 -30.91
CA CYS A 71 47.17 -31.72 -30.49
C CYS A 71 47.66 -32.86 -29.61
N TYR A 72 46.88 -33.21 -28.59
CA TYR A 72 47.24 -34.20 -27.58
C TYR A 72 46.09 -35.14 -27.27
N HIS A 73 46.38 -36.42 -27.01
CA HIS A 73 45.36 -37.41 -26.67
C HIS A 73 45.78 -38.33 -25.52
N ASP A 74 44.82 -38.87 -24.77
CA ASP A 74 45.08 -39.96 -23.81
C ASP A 74 45.09 -41.33 -24.51
N PRO A 75 45.66 -42.38 -23.89
CA PRO A 75 45.72 -43.71 -24.51
C PRO A 75 44.36 -44.30 -24.91
N LEU A 76 43.27 -43.86 -24.28
CA LEU A 76 41.91 -44.33 -24.53
C LEU A 76 41.10 -43.40 -25.44
N TRP A 77 41.66 -42.29 -25.92
CA TRP A 77 40.98 -41.28 -26.74
C TRP A 77 39.68 -40.73 -26.09
N ASN A 78 39.65 -40.68 -24.76
CA ASN A 78 38.59 -40.05 -24.00
C ASN A 78 38.80 -38.53 -23.88
N THR A 79 40.05 -38.09 -23.95
CA THR A 79 40.45 -36.68 -23.94
C THR A 79 41.29 -36.42 -25.19
N ASN A 80 40.80 -35.52 -26.04
CA ASN A 80 41.50 -35.01 -27.21
C ASN A 80 41.57 -33.48 -27.10
N VAL A 81 42.77 -32.98 -26.82
CA VAL A 81 43.07 -31.57 -26.61
C VAL A 81 43.67 -30.99 -27.89
N VAL A 82 43.07 -29.92 -28.40
CA VAL A 82 43.54 -29.17 -29.58
C VAL A 82 43.91 -27.76 -29.14
N ASP A 83 45.21 -27.45 -29.11
CA ASP A 83 45.71 -26.13 -28.75
C ASP A 83 46.12 -25.34 -30.00
N CYS A 84 45.29 -24.35 -30.35
CA CYS A 84 45.50 -23.42 -31.45
C CYS A 84 45.70 -21.97 -30.97
N SER A 85 46.22 -21.81 -29.76
CA SER A 85 46.15 -20.54 -29.05
C SER A 85 47.34 -19.62 -29.35
N GLY A 86 47.13 -18.30 -29.29
CA GLY A 86 48.21 -17.31 -29.48
C GLY A 86 48.83 -17.23 -30.88
N GLN A 87 48.16 -17.76 -31.91
CA GLN A 87 48.69 -17.84 -33.28
C GLN A 87 48.42 -16.60 -34.14
N SER A 88 47.76 -15.58 -33.58
CA SER A 88 47.26 -14.42 -34.32
C SER A 88 46.34 -14.79 -35.50
N SER A 89 45.67 -15.94 -35.43
CA SER A 89 44.77 -16.40 -36.49
C SER A 89 43.57 -15.46 -36.64
N LEU A 90 43.16 -15.20 -37.88
CA LEU A 90 41.97 -14.40 -38.21
C LEU A 90 40.70 -15.25 -38.27
N GLU A 91 40.85 -16.55 -38.51
CA GLU A 91 39.77 -17.49 -38.72
C GLU A 91 39.95 -18.74 -37.84
N ILE A 92 38.85 -19.46 -37.62
CA ILE A 92 38.87 -20.72 -36.90
C ILE A 92 39.38 -21.81 -37.86
N PRO A 93 40.32 -22.67 -37.45
CA PRO A 93 40.81 -23.74 -38.31
C PRO A 93 39.68 -24.67 -38.78
N SER A 94 39.58 -24.90 -40.09
CA SER A 94 38.50 -25.72 -40.68
C SER A 94 38.57 -27.20 -40.27
N LYS A 95 39.78 -27.71 -40.02
CA LYS A 95 40.09 -29.10 -39.71
C LYS A 95 40.19 -29.40 -38.20
N ILE A 96 39.36 -28.80 -37.35
CA ILE A 96 39.29 -29.25 -35.94
C ILE A 96 38.73 -30.69 -35.93
N PRO A 97 39.45 -31.67 -35.35
CA PRO A 97 39.03 -33.07 -35.25
C PRO A 97 37.62 -33.23 -34.68
N MET A 98 36.83 -34.18 -35.22
CA MET A 98 35.44 -34.40 -34.81
C MET A 98 35.32 -34.96 -33.38
N ASP A 99 36.36 -35.61 -32.89
CA ASP A 99 36.42 -36.19 -31.54
C ASP A 99 37.13 -35.29 -30.52
N ALA A 100 37.50 -34.06 -30.90
CA ALA A 100 38.08 -33.06 -30.01
C ALA A 100 37.18 -32.83 -28.79
N THR A 101 37.77 -32.92 -27.59
CA THR A 101 37.07 -32.70 -26.32
C THR A 101 37.38 -31.32 -25.75
N GLU A 102 38.58 -30.81 -25.94
CA GLU A 102 39.01 -29.51 -25.44
C GLU A 102 39.69 -28.74 -26.55
N VAL A 103 39.20 -27.53 -26.84
CA VAL A 103 39.73 -26.71 -27.94
C VAL A 103 40.10 -25.33 -27.41
N PHE A 104 41.36 -24.96 -27.60
CA PHE A 104 41.90 -23.65 -27.22
C PHE A 104 42.15 -22.80 -28.47
N LEU A 105 41.34 -21.75 -28.65
CA LEU A 105 41.43 -20.77 -29.72
C LEU A 105 41.73 -19.35 -29.18
N ASP A 106 42.18 -19.26 -27.93
CA ASP A 106 42.28 -18.00 -27.20
C ASP A 106 43.60 -17.25 -27.47
N GLY A 107 43.56 -15.92 -27.40
CA GLY A 107 44.69 -15.07 -27.78
C GLY A 107 44.92 -14.95 -29.29
N ASN A 108 43.88 -15.18 -30.09
CA ASN A 108 43.91 -15.01 -31.55
C ASN A 108 43.32 -13.65 -31.97
N ASN A 109 42.98 -13.46 -33.24
CA ASN A 109 42.34 -12.25 -33.75
C ASN A 109 41.09 -12.60 -34.59
N ILE A 110 40.29 -13.50 -34.04
CA ILE A 110 39.05 -14.01 -34.62
C ILE A 110 37.95 -12.97 -34.39
N LYS A 111 37.65 -12.18 -35.42
CA LYS A 111 36.62 -11.12 -35.31
C LYS A 111 35.22 -11.69 -35.15
N GLU A 112 34.91 -12.76 -35.87
CA GLU A 112 33.56 -13.32 -35.92
C GLU A 112 33.58 -14.84 -35.79
N LEU A 113 32.69 -15.39 -34.97
CA LEU A 113 32.47 -16.84 -34.91
C LEU A 113 31.41 -17.23 -35.95
N GLN A 114 31.85 -17.88 -37.01
CA GLN A 114 31.01 -18.25 -38.15
C GLN A 114 29.99 -19.34 -37.81
N ASN A 115 28.88 -19.37 -38.55
CA ASN A 115 27.85 -20.39 -38.44
C ASN A 115 28.40 -21.79 -38.75
N HIS A 116 27.94 -22.81 -38.01
CA HIS A 116 28.28 -24.23 -38.23
C HIS A 116 29.78 -24.59 -38.17
N VAL A 117 30.66 -23.67 -37.75
CA VAL A 117 32.11 -23.92 -37.73
C VAL A 117 32.51 -25.09 -36.83
N PHE A 118 31.72 -25.38 -35.80
CA PHE A 118 31.90 -26.50 -34.87
C PHE A 118 30.95 -27.69 -35.12
N ILE A 119 30.30 -27.76 -36.28
CA ILE A 119 29.40 -28.87 -36.60
C ILE A 119 30.13 -30.22 -36.52
N GLY A 120 29.47 -31.24 -35.99
CA GLY A 120 30.03 -32.59 -35.86
C GLY A 120 30.90 -32.84 -34.63
N ARG A 121 31.31 -31.80 -33.87
CA ARG A 121 32.21 -31.92 -32.70
C ARG A 121 31.42 -32.21 -31.42
N GLN A 122 30.63 -33.28 -31.44
CA GLN A 122 29.66 -33.59 -30.37
C GLN A 122 30.31 -33.96 -29.03
N LYS A 123 31.58 -34.37 -29.04
CA LYS A 123 32.37 -34.73 -27.85
C LYS A 123 33.03 -33.52 -27.16
N MET A 124 32.95 -32.33 -27.75
CA MET A 124 33.58 -31.14 -27.19
C MET A 124 32.93 -30.77 -25.85
N ARG A 125 33.76 -30.67 -24.81
CA ARG A 125 33.41 -30.30 -23.44
C ARG A 125 33.86 -28.89 -23.10
N SER A 126 34.99 -28.45 -23.64
CA SER A 126 35.58 -27.15 -23.31
C SER A 126 35.98 -26.40 -24.57
N LEU A 127 35.53 -25.15 -24.69
CA LEU A 127 35.90 -24.26 -25.79
C LEU A 127 36.36 -22.91 -25.24
N TYR A 128 37.62 -22.57 -25.50
CA TYR A 128 38.24 -21.31 -25.08
C TYR A 128 38.46 -20.40 -26.29
N VAL A 129 37.86 -19.22 -26.27
CA VAL A 129 38.00 -18.20 -27.33
C VAL A 129 38.18 -16.81 -26.71
N ASN A 130 38.75 -16.73 -25.50
CA ASN A 130 39.02 -15.48 -24.81
C ASN A 130 40.17 -14.69 -25.45
N ASN A 131 40.20 -13.37 -25.21
CA ASN A 131 41.26 -12.50 -25.72
C ASN A 131 41.45 -12.62 -27.25
N SER A 132 40.38 -12.89 -28.01
CA SER A 132 40.45 -13.18 -29.44
C SER A 132 39.85 -12.10 -30.33
N ASN A 133 39.50 -10.93 -29.76
CA ASN A 133 38.85 -9.80 -30.46
C ASN A 133 37.49 -10.13 -31.10
N VAL A 134 36.78 -11.15 -30.61
CA VAL A 134 35.47 -11.53 -31.13
C VAL A 134 34.44 -10.42 -30.87
N ASP A 135 33.80 -9.89 -31.91
CA ASP A 135 32.76 -8.86 -31.77
C ASP A 135 31.36 -9.34 -32.19
N ASN A 136 31.26 -10.43 -32.96
CA ASN A 136 29.99 -11.03 -33.38
C ASN A 136 30.01 -12.57 -33.29
N ILE A 137 28.86 -13.14 -32.91
CA ILE A 137 28.60 -14.58 -32.92
C ILE A 137 27.42 -14.81 -33.86
N GLN A 138 27.62 -15.59 -34.91
CA GLN A 138 26.54 -15.89 -35.84
C GLN A 138 25.54 -16.90 -35.26
N ASN A 139 24.34 -16.93 -35.84
CA ASN A 139 23.31 -17.88 -35.45
C ASN A 139 23.85 -19.30 -35.68
N ARG A 140 23.59 -20.20 -34.72
CA ARG A 140 23.97 -21.63 -34.83
C ARG A 140 25.49 -21.87 -34.92
N THR A 141 26.34 -20.94 -34.51
CA THR A 141 27.79 -21.17 -34.37
C THR A 141 28.08 -22.39 -33.49
N PHE A 142 27.42 -22.47 -32.33
CA PHE A 142 27.60 -23.57 -31.37
C PHE A 142 26.63 -24.74 -31.58
N ALA A 143 26.04 -24.85 -32.77
CA ALA A 143 25.05 -25.89 -33.03
C ALA A 143 25.69 -27.29 -33.05
N GLY A 144 25.06 -28.23 -32.34
CA GLY A 144 25.54 -29.61 -32.22
C GLY A 144 26.57 -29.84 -31.10
N LEU A 145 26.97 -28.80 -30.35
CA LEU A 145 27.87 -28.92 -29.20
C LEU A 145 27.11 -29.34 -27.92
N ASN A 146 26.45 -30.50 -27.98
CA ASN A 146 25.54 -30.97 -26.93
C ASN A 146 26.27 -31.35 -25.62
N SER A 147 27.56 -31.65 -25.68
CA SER A 147 28.38 -32.04 -24.52
C SER A 147 29.20 -30.88 -23.95
N LEU A 148 29.03 -29.66 -24.47
CA LEU A 148 29.84 -28.51 -24.05
C LEU A 148 29.47 -28.12 -22.63
N GLU A 149 30.45 -28.16 -21.74
CA GLU A 149 30.34 -27.83 -20.32
C GLU A 149 30.93 -26.45 -20.02
N ILE A 150 32.02 -26.07 -20.69
CA ILE A 150 32.74 -24.80 -20.46
C ILE A 150 32.85 -24.02 -21.77
N LEU A 151 32.35 -22.78 -21.76
CA LEU A 151 32.50 -21.84 -22.86
C LEU A 151 33.12 -20.54 -22.36
N HIS A 152 34.34 -20.26 -22.81
CA HIS A 152 35.08 -19.07 -22.39
C HIS A 152 35.16 -18.02 -23.50
N LEU A 153 34.38 -16.94 -23.36
CA LEU A 153 34.28 -15.81 -24.29
C LEU A 153 34.67 -14.47 -23.65
N GLY A 154 35.24 -14.48 -22.44
CA GLY A 154 35.68 -13.28 -21.74
C GLY A 154 36.81 -12.51 -22.46
N ASN A 155 36.93 -11.21 -22.14
CA ASN A 155 37.91 -10.29 -22.73
C ASN A 155 37.84 -10.23 -24.27
N ASN A 156 36.63 -10.10 -24.80
CA ASN A 156 36.37 -9.93 -26.23
C ASN A 156 35.64 -8.60 -26.46
N LYS A 157 35.00 -8.43 -27.62
CA LYS A 157 34.34 -7.18 -28.05
C LYS A 157 32.85 -7.40 -28.34
N LEU A 158 32.25 -8.44 -27.77
CA LEU A 158 30.84 -8.77 -27.97
C LEU A 158 29.96 -7.62 -27.48
N LYS A 159 28.98 -7.22 -28.30
CA LYS A 159 28.10 -6.06 -28.02
C LYS A 159 26.71 -6.46 -27.55
N ASP A 160 26.19 -7.58 -28.04
CA ASP A 160 24.81 -7.99 -27.78
C ASP A 160 24.71 -9.52 -27.78
N LEU A 161 23.75 -10.05 -27.02
CA LEU A 161 23.29 -11.44 -27.11
C LEU A 161 21.81 -11.45 -27.49
N LYS A 162 21.49 -11.95 -28.68
CA LYS A 162 20.16 -11.83 -29.29
C LYS A 162 19.23 -12.99 -28.96
N GLY A 163 19.74 -14.04 -28.30
CA GLY A 163 18.93 -15.10 -27.68
C GLY A 163 19.04 -16.47 -28.34
N TYR A 164 19.63 -16.54 -29.54
CA TYR A 164 19.74 -17.78 -30.32
C TYR A 164 21.14 -18.37 -30.30
N GLU A 165 22.14 -17.60 -29.88
CA GLU A 165 23.56 -17.98 -29.90
C GLU A 165 23.81 -19.19 -28.98
N LEU A 166 23.16 -19.21 -27.81
CA LEU A 166 23.38 -20.20 -26.74
C LEU A 166 22.25 -21.24 -26.62
N HIS A 167 21.26 -21.22 -27.53
CA HIS A 167 20.00 -21.97 -27.36
C HIS A 167 20.20 -23.50 -27.23
N GLN A 168 21.22 -24.09 -27.86
CA GLN A 168 21.42 -25.54 -27.90
C GLN A 168 22.40 -26.08 -26.83
N LEU A 169 22.95 -25.20 -25.98
CA LEU A 169 23.99 -25.55 -25.01
C LEU A 169 23.40 -26.02 -23.67
N SER A 170 22.57 -27.06 -23.67
CA SER A 170 21.86 -27.54 -22.47
C SER A 170 22.77 -28.13 -21.38
N SER A 171 23.95 -28.64 -21.76
CA SER A 171 24.95 -29.21 -20.85
C SER A 171 25.94 -28.17 -20.30
N LEU A 172 25.81 -26.90 -20.70
CA LEU A 172 26.75 -25.85 -20.31
C LEU A 172 26.65 -25.57 -18.82
N LYS A 173 27.80 -25.65 -18.13
CA LYS A 173 27.97 -25.43 -16.70
C LYS A 173 28.64 -24.09 -16.41
N GLU A 174 29.62 -23.71 -17.23
CA GLU A 174 30.41 -22.49 -17.02
C GLU A 174 30.40 -21.62 -18.27
N LEU A 175 29.94 -20.38 -18.11
CA LEU A 175 29.91 -19.38 -19.17
C LEU A 175 30.62 -18.11 -18.73
N PHE A 176 31.70 -17.79 -19.44
CA PHE A 176 32.52 -16.61 -19.17
C PHE A 176 32.31 -15.55 -20.24
N LEU A 177 31.70 -14.43 -19.88
CA LEU A 177 31.40 -13.29 -20.77
C LEU A 177 31.95 -11.95 -20.22
N GLN A 178 32.79 -12.01 -19.18
CA GLN A 178 33.36 -10.83 -18.53
C GLN A 178 34.22 -9.98 -19.47
N ASN A 179 34.33 -8.69 -19.18
CA ASN A 179 35.15 -7.73 -19.94
C ASN A 179 34.84 -7.75 -21.45
N ASN A 180 33.57 -7.77 -21.80
CA ASN A 180 33.09 -7.54 -23.16
C ASN A 180 32.46 -6.14 -23.26
N LEU A 181 31.72 -5.87 -24.33
CA LEU A 181 31.02 -4.60 -24.56
C LEU A 181 29.51 -4.79 -24.53
N ILE A 182 29.02 -5.82 -23.82
CA ILE A 182 27.62 -6.25 -23.92
C ILE A 182 26.71 -5.19 -23.32
N SER A 183 25.87 -4.57 -24.16
CA SER A 183 24.86 -3.59 -23.75
C SER A 183 23.46 -4.18 -23.67
N HIS A 184 23.17 -5.21 -24.47
CA HIS A 184 21.86 -5.83 -24.53
C HIS A 184 21.95 -7.36 -24.47
N ILE A 185 21.08 -7.96 -23.66
CA ILE A 185 20.89 -9.41 -23.60
C ILE A 185 19.40 -9.69 -23.69
N ALA A 186 19.00 -10.48 -24.68
CA ALA A 186 17.62 -10.93 -24.80
C ALA A 186 17.22 -11.85 -23.62
N ASN A 187 15.97 -11.74 -23.15
CA ASN A 187 15.49 -12.50 -21.99
C ASN A 187 15.56 -14.02 -22.16
N ILE A 188 15.56 -14.50 -23.41
CA ILE A 188 15.61 -15.94 -23.73
C ILE A 188 17.04 -16.50 -23.75
N SER A 189 18.08 -15.65 -23.79
CA SER A 189 19.48 -16.03 -24.03
C SER A 189 20.01 -17.10 -23.08
N PHE A 190 19.52 -17.13 -21.83
CA PHE A 190 19.98 -18.08 -20.81
C PHE A 190 18.94 -19.14 -20.43
N THR A 191 17.75 -19.11 -21.01
CA THR A 191 16.64 -19.97 -20.56
C THR A 191 16.86 -21.47 -20.80
N SER A 192 17.61 -21.82 -21.86
CA SER A 192 17.97 -23.20 -22.23
C SER A 192 19.11 -23.78 -21.39
N LEU A 193 19.89 -22.93 -20.71
CA LEU A 193 21.10 -23.31 -19.98
C LEU A 193 20.75 -23.88 -18.58
N LYS A 194 20.06 -25.03 -18.54
CA LYS A 194 19.57 -25.62 -17.29
C LYS A 194 20.66 -26.17 -16.38
N SER A 195 21.81 -26.53 -16.96
CA SER A 195 22.97 -27.04 -16.23
C SER A 195 23.93 -25.94 -15.76
N LEU A 196 23.62 -24.66 -16.01
CA LEU A 196 24.53 -23.54 -15.74
C LEU A 196 24.76 -23.38 -14.24
N GLU A 197 26.04 -23.40 -13.84
CA GLU A 197 26.52 -23.26 -12.47
C GLU A 197 27.28 -21.96 -12.24
N VAL A 198 28.06 -21.52 -13.23
CA VAL A 198 28.89 -20.31 -13.16
C VAL A 198 28.60 -19.41 -14.36
N LEU A 199 28.26 -18.15 -14.08
CA LEU A 199 28.06 -17.12 -15.10
C LEU A 199 28.84 -15.86 -14.74
N ARG A 200 29.71 -15.41 -15.65
CA ARG A 200 30.47 -14.17 -15.48
C ARG A 200 30.07 -13.09 -16.46
N LEU A 201 29.53 -11.98 -15.96
CA LEU A 201 29.06 -10.83 -16.74
C LEU A 201 29.70 -9.50 -16.30
N GLU A 202 30.69 -9.54 -15.41
CA GLU A 202 31.35 -8.35 -14.91
C GLU A 202 32.08 -7.57 -16.01
N GLY A 203 32.20 -6.26 -15.85
CA GLY A 203 32.93 -5.41 -16.80
C GLY A 203 32.29 -5.29 -18.19
N ASN A 204 30.96 -5.41 -18.26
CA ASN A 204 30.16 -5.17 -19.47
C ASN A 204 29.50 -3.78 -19.44
N ARG A 205 28.53 -3.53 -20.33
CA ARG A 205 27.84 -2.24 -20.49
C ARG A 205 26.33 -2.37 -20.26
N LEU A 206 25.90 -3.32 -19.42
CA LEU A 206 24.49 -3.54 -19.12
C LEU A 206 23.92 -2.38 -18.30
N VAL A 207 22.70 -1.93 -18.66
CA VAL A 207 22.03 -0.80 -18.01
C VAL A 207 20.76 -1.24 -17.29
N ASP A 208 19.83 -1.87 -18.00
CA ASP A 208 18.48 -2.20 -17.51
C ASP A 208 18.11 -3.67 -17.74
N PHE A 209 19.12 -4.53 -17.85
CA PHE A 209 18.90 -5.97 -17.99
C PHE A 209 18.29 -6.57 -16.71
N GLY A 210 17.20 -7.32 -16.88
CA GLY A 210 16.44 -7.91 -15.78
C GLY A 210 17.12 -9.16 -15.22
N VAL A 211 17.99 -8.98 -14.23
CA VAL A 211 18.76 -10.08 -13.61
C VAL A 211 17.89 -11.19 -12.98
N TRP A 212 16.63 -10.91 -12.66
CA TRP A 212 15.68 -11.91 -12.16
C TRP A 212 15.39 -13.06 -13.13
N ILE A 213 15.76 -12.95 -14.42
CA ILE A 213 15.61 -14.08 -15.35
C ILE A 213 16.50 -15.28 -14.97
N PHE A 214 17.56 -15.07 -14.20
CA PHE A 214 18.44 -16.13 -13.71
C PHE A 214 17.76 -17.08 -12.72
N ASN A 215 16.57 -16.73 -12.20
CA ASN A 215 15.72 -17.67 -11.46
C ASN A 215 15.31 -18.88 -12.31
N ASN A 216 15.40 -18.80 -13.64
CA ASN A 216 15.15 -19.93 -14.55
C ASN A 216 16.33 -20.93 -14.64
N ASN A 217 17.47 -20.63 -13.99
CA ASN A 217 18.69 -21.43 -13.95
C ASN A 217 18.90 -21.97 -12.52
N PRO A 218 18.25 -23.09 -12.14
CA PRO A 218 18.21 -23.55 -10.75
C PRO A 218 19.56 -24.01 -10.20
N ASN A 219 20.49 -24.39 -11.08
CA ASN A 219 21.82 -24.86 -10.70
C ASN A 219 22.86 -23.74 -10.55
N LEU A 220 22.47 -22.48 -10.75
CA LEU A 220 23.40 -21.36 -10.71
C LEU A 220 23.92 -21.13 -9.28
N LYS A 221 25.23 -21.27 -9.10
CA LYS A 221 25.95 -21.17 -7.83
C LYS A 221 26.79 -19.90 -7.74
N ALA A 222 27.37 -19.47 -8.85
CA ALA A 222 28.23 -18.29 -8.90
C ALA A 222 27.84 -17.37 -10.06
N LEU A 223 27.61 -16.10 -9.72
CA LEU A 223 27.24 -15.04 -10.64
C LEU A 223 28.11 -13.81 -10.38
N SER A 224 28.59 -13.17 -11.44
CA SER A 224 29.25 -11.86 -11.33
C SER A 224 28.57 -10.81 -12.21
N LEU A 225 28.27 -9.65 -11.61
CA LEU A 225 27.46 -8.57 -12.19
C LEU A 225 28.13 -7.19 -12.06
N GLY A 226 29.24 -7.12 -11.35
CA GLY A 226 29.95 -5.90 -11.02
C GLY A 226 30.46 -5.17 -12.26
N ASN A 227 30.85 -3.91 -12.06
CA ASN A 227 31.44 -3.07 -13.10
C ASN A 227 30.58 -2.95 -14.39
N ASN A 228 29.27 -2.97 -14.25
CA ASN A 228 28.29 -2.63 -15.31
C ASN A 228 27.73 -1.21 -15.10
N LEU A 229 26.84 -0.77 -15.99
CA LEU A 229 26.23 0.57 -16.01
C LEU A 229 24.78 0.57 -15.51
N TRP A 230 24.50 -0.20 -14.45
CA TRP A 230 23.13 -0.46 -13.97
C TRP A 230 22.34 0.83 -13.73
N SER A 231 21.10 0.87 -14.19
CA SER A 231 20.26 2.07 -14.12
C SER A 231 19.94 2.46 -12.67
N CYS A 232 20.15 3.74 -12.33
CA CYS A 232 19.72 4.28 -11.03
C CYS A 232 18.21 4.61 -10.95
N LYS A 233 17.40 4.27 -11.98
CA LYS A 233 15.94 4.51 -11.95
C LYS A 233 15.29 3.65 -10.87
N CYS A 234 14.40 4.22 -10.06
CA CYS A 234 13.86 3.57 -8.87
C CYS A 234 13.17 2.25 -9.16
N ARG A 235 12.33 2.21 -10.19
CA ARG A 235 11.61 1.00 -10.58
C ARG A 235 12.56 -0.18 -10.85
N TYR A 236 13.65 0.08 -11.58
CA TYR A 236 14.65 -0.95 -11.86
C TYR A 236 15.49 -1.27 -10.62
N LEU A 237 15.93 -0.24 -9.90
CA LEU A 237 16.77 -0.38 -8.71
C LEU A 237 16.10 -1.21 -7.61
N GLN A 238 14.78 -1.05 -7.44
CA GLN A 238 14.01 -1.81 -6.46
C GLN A 238 14.02 -3.31 -6.78
N GLU A 239 13.80 -3.69 -8.03
CA GLU A 239 13.84 -5.10 -8.46
C GLU A 239 15.27 -5.65 -8.41
N LEU A 240 16.26 -4.87 -8.84
CA LEU A 240 17.68 -5.24 -8.76
C LEU A 240 18.10 -5.48 -7.30
N THR A 241 17.89 -4.51 -6.41
CA THR A 241 18.29 -4.63 -4.99
C THR A 241 17.56 -5.77 -4.27
N ALA A 242 16.29 -6.02 -4.58
CA ALA A 242 15.57 -7.18 -4.06
C ALA A 242 16.22 -8.50 -4.52
N TYR A 243 16.53 -8.62 -5.82
CA TYR A 243 17.19 -9.80 -6.36
C TYR A 243 18.59 -10.01 -5.76
N LEU A 244 19.39 -8.94 -5.64
CA LEU A 244 20.72 -8.96 -5.03
C LEU A 244 20.66 -9.40 -3.56
N ALA A 245 19.69 -8.90 -2.79
CA ALA A 245 19.51 -9.26 -1.39
C ALA A 245 19.12 -10.74 -1.22
N GLU A 246 18.24 -11.26 -2.07
CA GLU A 246 17.83 -12.68 -2.05
C GLU A 246 18.97 -13.63 -2.48
N ASN A 247 19.79 -13.21 -3.45
CA ASN A 247 20.83 -14.05 -4.05
C ASN A 247 22.25 -13.66 -3.62
N ALA A 248 22.42 -12.93 -2.52
CA ALA A 248 23.71 -12.36 -2.10
C ALA A 248 24.85 -13.39 -1.99
N GLN A 249 24.54 -14.63 -1.62
CA GLN A 249 25.54 -15.72 -1.52
C GLN A 249 26.03 -16.24 -2.87
N LYS A 250 25.23 -16.10 -3.93
CA LYS A 250 25.59 -16.54 -5.29
C LYS A 250 26.42 -15.48 -6.01
N ILE A 251 26.30 -14.22 -5.61
CA ILE A 251 26.92 -13.09 -6.32
C ILE A 251 28.31 -12.84 -5.75
N VAL A 252 29.33 -13.16 -6.53
CA VAL A 252 30.73 -13.15 -6.09
C VAL A 252 31.25 -11.73 -5.88
N ASP A 253 30.80 -10.79 -6.73
CA ASP A 253 31.30 -9.41 -6.80
C ASP A 253 30.22 -8.39 -6.40
N ILE A 254 29.40 -8.73 -5.40
CA ILE A 254 28.28 -7.89 -4.94
C ILE A 254 28.72 -6.46 -4.55
N THR A 255 29.96 -6.31 -4.07
CA THR A 255 30.55 -5.01 -3.69
C THR A 255 30.84 -4.11 -4.89
N ASP A 256 31.01 -4.70 -6.08
CA ASP A 256 31.33 -3.98 -7.30
C ASP A 256 30.08 -3.67 -8.15
N VAL A 257 28.89 -3.88 -7.57
CA VAL A 257 27.60 -3.57 -8.20
C VAL A 257 27.17 -2.17 -7.78
N TRP A 258 27.28 -1.23 -8.72
CA TRP A 258 26.92 0.18 -8.55
C TRP A 258 25.81 0.53 -9.51
N CYS A 259 24.95 1.49 -9.15
CA CYS A 259 24.11 2.14 -10.16
C CYS A 259 24.86 3.32 -10.79
N TRP A 260 24.59 3.56 -12.07
CA TRP A 260 25.15 4.61 -12.89
C TRP A 260 24.03 5.57 -13.32
N ASN A 261 24.17 6.85 -13.00
CA ASN A 261 23.30 7.90 -13.50
C ASN A 261 24.03 8.70 -14.58
N GLY A 262 23.67 8.45 -15.85
CA GLY A 262 24.22 9.16 -17.01
C GLY A 262 23.67 10.57 -17.21
N ASP A 263 22.50 10.87 -16.63
CA ASP A 263 21.83 12.18 -16.76
C ASP A 263 22.42 13.21 -15.78
N ALA A 264 23.10 12.74 -14.73
CA ALA A 264 23.83 13.59 -13.80
C ALA A 264 25.05 14.24 -14.49
N LYS A 265 25.31 15.51 -14.19
CA LYS A 265 26.51 16.25 -14.62
C LYS A 265 27.34 16.64 -13.39
N PRO A 266 28.50 16.01 -13.13
CA PRO A 266 29.10 14.88 -13.86
C PRO A 266 28.34 13.56 -13.63
N PRO A 267 28.50 12.55 -14.51
CA PRO A 267 27.89 11.25 -14.30
C PRO A 267 28.38 10.63 -13.00
N GLN A 268 27.44 10.12 -12.20
CA GLN A 268 27.73 9.64 -10.85
C GLN A 268 27.53 8.12 -10.76
N LYS A 269 28.50 7.46 -10.10
CA LYS A 269 28.37 6.11 -9.57
C LYS A 269 27.80 6.21 -8.16
N LYS A 270 26.83 5.37 -7.84
CA LYS A 270 26.22 5.32 -6.51
C LYS A 270 26.17 3.89 -5.98
N GLU A 271 26.58 3.74 -4.72
CA GLU A 271 26.47 2.49 -3.97
C GLU A 271 25.01 2.10 -3.76
N LEU A 272 24.76 0.80 -3.82
CA LEU A 272 23.45 0.23 -3.57
C LEU A 272 23.26 0.01 -2.07
N ASN A 273 22.22 0.61 -1.49
CA ASN A 273 21.82 0.31 -0.12
C ASN A 273 20.82 -0.84 -0.12
N LEU A 274 21.31 -2.06 0.12
CA LEU A 274 20.49 -3.29 0.15
C LEU A 274 19.51 -3.35 1.34
N ASN A 275 19.71 -2.54 2.38
CA ASN A 275 18.85 -2.49 3.56
C ASN A 275 17.78 -1.38 3.49
N GLY A 276 17.85 -0.51 2.48
CA GLY A 276 16.93 0.60 2.30
C GLY A 276 15.73 0.20 1.42
N THR A 277 14.53 0.22 1.98
CA THR A 277 13.28 0.02 1.22
C THR A 277 12.81 1.29 0.49
N ALA A 278 13.43 2.42 0.79
CA ALA A 278 13.10 3.71 0.18
C ALA A 278 14.07 4.01 -0.97
N CYS A 279 13.65 3.67 -2.18
CA CYS A 279 14.25 4.22 -3.38
C CYS A 279 13.38 5.38 -3.87
N SER A 280 13.99 6.52 -4.16
CA SER A 280 13.29 7.70 -4.67
C SER A 280 13.82 8.00 -6.07
N ASP A 281 12.94 7.97 -7.08
CA ASP A 281 13.25 8.44 -8.45
C ASP A 281 13.77 9.87 -8.46
N TYR A 282 13.52 10.61 -7.38
CA TYR A 282 14.01 11.94 -7.12
C TYR A 282 15.55 12.07 -7.24
N TYR A 283 16.32 11.00 -6.98
CA TYR A 283 17.78 11.03 -7.13
C TYR A 283 18.28 10.85 -8.58
N ALA A 284 17.38 10.62 -9.54
CA ALA A 284 17.73 10.58 -10.96
C ALA A 284 17.77 11.99 -11.59
N ASP A 285 17.02 12.96 -11.04
CA ASP A 285 16.94 14.34 -11.54
C ASP A 285 17.52 15.34 -10.51
N ASN A 286 18.62 16.00 -10.89
CA ASN A 286 19.24 17.08 -10.13
C ASN A 286 18.42 18.38 -10.18
N SER A 287 17.23 18.40 -9.57
CA SER A 287 16.63 19.66 -9.14
C SER A 287 16.64 19.74 -7.61
N VAL A 288 17.25 20.80 -7.08
CA VAL A 288 17.35 21.07 -5.64
C VAL A 288 15.97 21.42 -5.03
N ILE A 289 14.94 21.59 -5.86
CA ILE A 289 13.67 22.24 -5.50
C ILE A 289 12.60 21.27 -4.99
N GLY A 290 12.55 20.02 -5.46
CA GLY A 290 11.55 19.02 -5.03
C GLY A 290 11.92 18.17 -3.80
N ASN A 291 13.21 18.07 -3.44
CA ASN A 291 13.66 17.40 -2.20
C ASN A 291 13.17 18.17 -0.96
N MET A 292 12.97 19.49 -1.12
CA MET A 292 12.40 20.33 -0.08
C MET A 292 10.89 20.07 0.11
N LEU A 293 10.17 19.69 -0.96
CA LEU A 293 8.70 19.55 -0.96
C LEU A 293 8.22 18.26 -0.27
N VAL A 294 8.79 17.10 -0.56
CA VAL A 294 8.20 15.83 -0.08
C VAL A 294 8.63 15.48 1.36
N SER A 295 9.90 15.70 1.73
CA SER A 295 10.37 15.34 3.08
C SER A 295 9.90 16.32 4.17
N ASN A 296 9.66 17.59 3.84
CA ASN A 296 9.30 18.61 4.84
C ASN A 296 7.82 19.03 4.77
N TYR A 297 7.20 19.15 3.60
CA TYR A 297 5.82 19.69 3.53
C TYR A 297 4.74 18.62 3.73
N VAL A 298 4.99 17.35 3.40
CA VAL A 298 4.01 16.27 3.63
C VAL A 298 3.74 16.06 5.13
N PRO A 299 4.75 15.97 6.02
CA PRO A 299 4.51 15.90 7.46
C PRO A 299 3.81 17.16 8.01
N MET A 300 4.14 18.35 7.49
CA MET A 300 3.48 19.60 7.88
C MET A 300 1.99 19.60 7.50
N MET A 301 1.65 19.21 6.27
CA MET A 301 0.26 19.09 5.80
C MET A 301 -0.55 18.12 6.67
N VAL A 302 0.00 16.93 6.98
CA VAL A 302 -0.65 15.95 7.85
C VAL A 302 -0.83 16.48 9.27
N SER A 303 0.16 17.19 9.82
CA SER A 303 0.05 17.82 11.14
C SER A 303 -1.04 18.91 11.20
N THR A 304 -1.19 19.70 10.15
CA THR A 304 -2.24 20.74 10.08
C THR A 304 -3.64 20.14 9.95
N LEU A 305 -3.81 19.10 9.12
CA LEU A 305 -5.09 18.41 8.95
C LEU A 305 -5.53 17.70 10.23
N THR A 306 -4.60 17.03 10.93
CA THR A 306 -4.89 16.38 12.21
C THR A 306 -5.26 17.40 13.30
N GLY A 307 -4.55 18.54 13.36
CA GLY A 307 -4.90 19.66 14.25
C GLY A 307 -6.30 20.22 13.99
N PHE A 308 -6.66 20.43 12.71
CA PHE A 308 -7.99 20.90 12.35
C PHE A 308 -9.10 19.94 12.77
N MET A 309 -8.92 18.64 12.55
CA MET A 309 -9.91 17.62 12.93
C MET A 309 -10.09 17.51 14.45
N LEU A 310 -9.02 17.69 15.24
CA LEU A 310 -9.11 17.71 16.70
C LEU A 310 -9.87 18.94 17.23
N ILE A 311 -9.66 20.12 16.61
CA ILE A 311 -10.42 21.33 16.96
C ILE A 311 -11.90 21.16 16.63
N LEU A 312 -12.22 20.58 15.46
CA LEU A 312 -13.59 20.28 15.07
C LEU A 312 -14.26 19.33 16.07
N LEU A 313 -13.57 18.26 16.49
CA LEU A 313 -14.05 17.32 17.49
C LEU A 313 -14.32 18.03 18.83
N ALA A 314 -13.42 18.88 19.29
CA ALA A 314 -13.59 19.63 20.54
C ALA A 314 -14.81 20.57 20.48
N LEU A 315 -15.03 21.26 19.36
CA LEU A 315 -16.21 22.10 19.16
C LEU A 315 -17.52 21.30 19.18
N VAL A 316 -17.53 20.11 18.57
CA VAL A 316 -18.68 19.20 18.61
C VAL A 316 -18.96 18.73 20.05
N VAL A 317 -17.92 18.35 20.81
CA VAL A 317 -18.07 17.94 22.21
C VAL A 317 -18.62 19.10 23.06
N LEU A 318 -18.08 20.31 22.92
CA LEU A 318 -18.59 21.50 23.63
C LEU A 318 -20.05 21.80 23.27
N PHE A 319 -20.45 21.60 22.01
CA PHE A 319 -21.83 21.78 21.58
C PHE A 319 -22.77 20.73 22.18
N LEU A 320 -22.37 19.45 22.18
CA LEU A 320 -23.17 18.34 22.71
C LEU A 320 -23.39 18.44 24.23
N PHE A 321 -22.38 18.90 24.98
CA PHE A 321 -22.46 19.01 26.45
C PHE A 321 -22.83 20.39 26.97
N ARG A 322 -23.25 21.32 26.09
CA ARG A 322 -23.50 22.73 26.42
C ARG A 322 -24.37 22.94 27.67
N ASP A 323 -25.43 22.14 27.85
CA ASP A 323 -26.38 22.33 28.95
C ASP A 323 -25.87 21.75 30.27
N SER A 324 -25.08 20.68 30.22
CA SER A 324 -24.38 20.14 31.40
C SER A 324 -23.25 21.08 31.84
N LEU A 325 -22.52 21.65 30.88
CA LEU A 325 -21.47 22.65 31.13
C LEU A 325 -22.04 23.94 31.73
N ARG A 326 -23.20 24.41 31.26
CA ARG A 326 -23.90 25.58 31.85
C ARG A 326 -24.26 25.38 33.33
N VAL A 327 -24.83 24.23 33.67
CA VAL A 327 -25.20 23.92 35.07
C VAL A 327 -23.96 23.76 35.95
N TRP A 328 -22.89 23.15 35.42
CA TRP A 328 -21.60 23.03 36.11
C TRP A 328 -20.94 24.40 36.35
N LEU A 329 -20.95 25.29 35.35
CA LEU A 329 -20.41 26.65 35.47
C LEU A 329 -21.18 27.50 36.50
N TYR A 330 -22.51 27.36 36.59
CA TYR A 330 -23.30 28.05 37.60
C TYR A 330 -23.00 27.55 39.02
N THR A 331 -22.92 26.23 39.21
CA THR A 331 -22.70 25.61 40.53
C THR A 331 -21.29 25.84 41.07
N ASN A 332 -20.28 25.83 40.20
CA ASN A 332 -18.87 25.90 40.62
C ASN A 332 -18.25 27.30 40.46
N CYS A 333 -18.73 28.11 39.52
CA CYS A 333 -18.16 29.43 39.22
C CYS A 333 -19.14 30.59 39.42
N GLY A 334 -20.43 30.34 39.69
CA GLY A 334 -21.45 31.39 39.92
C GLY A 334 -21.87 32.18 38.67
N ILE A 335 -21.41 31.78 37.47
CA ILE A 335 -21.64 32.54 36.22
C ILE A 335 -22.89 31.99 35.50
N ARG A 336 -23.90 32.84 35.27
CA ARG A 336 -25.07 32.53 34.41
C ARG A 336 -24.73 32.87 32.95
N VAL A 337 -24.58 31.84 32.11
CA VAL A 337 -24.23 32.00 30.68
C VAL A 337 -25.52 32.04 29.85
N PHE A 338 -25.82 33.21 29.26
CA PHE A 338 -27.09 33.60 28.61
C PHE A 338 -28.27 33.72 29.58
N SER A 339 -28.42 34.88 30.21
CA SER A 339 -29.64 35.22 30.95
C SER A 339 -30.81 35.35 29.96
N PHE A 340 -31.95 34.74 30.28
CA PHE A 340 -33.15 34.75 29.44
C PHE A 340 -33.56 36.21 29.18
N ALA A 341 -33.59 36.61 27.91
CA ALA A 341 -33.91 37.96 27.47
C ALA A 341 -35.33 38.34 27.92
N GLY A 342 -35.43 39.26 28.87
CA GLY A 342 -36.68 39.81 29.39
C GLY A 342 -36.51 40.77 30.57
N THR A 343 -35.32 41.32 30.77
CA THR A 343 -34.92 42.04 32.00
C THR A 343 -35.43 43.47 32.14
N PHE A 344 -36.27 43.98 31.22
CA PHE A 344 -36.72 45.37 31.28
C PHE A 344 -38.11 45.60 31.91
N GLU A 345 -38.99 44.59 32.02
CA GLU A 345 -40.34 44.77 32.63
C GLU A 345 -40.55 44.00 33.95
N GLU A 346 -39.65 43.10 34.35
CA GLU A 346 -39.89 42.21 35.50
C GLU A 346 -39.51 42.80 36.88
N ASN A 347 -38.88 43.99 36.95
CA ASN A 347 -38.40 44.57 38.20
C ASN A 347 -39.51 45.16 39.11
N GLU A 348 -40.71 45.37 38.60
CA GLU A 348 -41.81 45.97 39.37
C GLU A 348 -42.78 44.95 39.99
N LYS A 349 -42.62 43.66 39.70
CA LYS A 349 -43.54 42.59 40.13
C LYS A 349 -43.51 42.35 41.64
N LEU A 350 -44.66 41.96 42.21
CA LEU A 350 -44.88 41.78 43.65
C LEU A 350 -44.26 40.49 44.18
N TYR A 351 -44.28 39.42 43.38
CA TYR A 351 -43.77 38.11 43.76
C TYR A 351 -42.69 37.61 42.78
N ASP A 352 -41.71 36.87 43.30
CA ASP A 352 -40.68 36.24 42.47
C ASP A 352 -41.22 34.98 41.79
N ALA A 353 -42.11 34.25 42.44
CA ALA A 353 -42.86 33.18 41.80
C ALA A 353 -44.26 32.98 42.39
N TYR A 354 -45.19 32.60 41.53
CA TYR A 354 -46.52 32.13 41.89
C TYR A 354 -46.56 30.60 41.81
N VAL A 355 -47.02 29.93 42.86
CA VAL A 355 -47.06 28.46 42.95
C VAL A 355 -48.51 27.96 42.89
N CYS A 356 -48.80 27.23 41.81
CA CYS A 356 -50.05 26.50 41.60
C CYS A 356 -49.88 25.05 42.05
N TYR A 357 -50.71 24.58 42.97
CA TYR A 357 -50.68 23.22 43.52
C TYR A 357 -52.08 22.76 43.94
N SER A 358 -52.24 21.45 44.15
CA SER A 358 -53.50 20.88 44.67
C SER A 358 -53.62 21.15 46.17
N PRO A 359 -54.81 21.42 46.72
CA PRO A 359 -54.97 21.61 48.16
C PRO A 359 -54.59 20.33 48.95
N LYS A 360 -54.67 19.15 48.33
CA LYS A 360 -54.23 17.89 48.94
C LYS A 360 -52.70 17.81 49.12
N ASP A 361 -51.94 18.61 48.38
CA ASP A 361 -50.48 18.64 48.42
C ASP A 361 -49.96 19.84 49.24
N GLU A 362 -50.83 20.54 49.97
CA GLU A 362 -50.49 21.76 50.70
C GLU A 362 -49.36 21.56 51.72
N GLU A 363 -49.39 20.45 52.45
CA GLU A 363 -48.35 20.13 53.42
C GLU A 363 -46.97 20.05 52.77
N PHE A 364 -46.88 19.35 51.63
CA PHE A 364 -45.65 19.23 50.85
C PHE A 364 -45.18 20.60 50.31
N VAL A 365 -46.09 21.37 49.71
CA VAL A 365 -45.73 22.66 49.10
C VAL A 365 -45.29 23.66 50.16
N VAL A 366 -45.97 23.74 51.31
CA VAL A 366 -45.64 24.72 52.35
C VAL A 366 -44.39 24.30 53.13
N GLN A 367 -44.33 23.06 53.60
CA GLN A 367 -43.25 22.62 54.49
C GLN A 367 -41.95 22.30 53.75
N SER A 368 -42.02 21.83 52.50
CA SER A 368 -40.83 21.46 51.72
C SER A 368 -40.46 22.51 50.69
N LEU A 369 -41.37 22.83 49.75
CA LEU A 369 -41.03 23.69 48.61
C LEU A 369 -40.90 25.17 49.00
N ALA A 370 -41.89 25.72 49.70
CA ALA A 370 -41.93 27.12 50.09
C ALA A 370 -40.88 27.42 51.16
N THR A 371 -40.75 26.55 52.17
CA THR A 371 -39.75 26.71 53.23
C THR A 371 -38.31 26.77 52.67
N GLU A 372 -37.95 25.93 51.70
CA GLU A 372 -36.62 25.91 51.08
C GLU A 372 -36.36 27.11 50.14
N LEU A 373 -37.39 27.66 49.53
CA LEU A 373 -37.27 28.81 48.61
C LEU A 373 -37.36 30.15 49.34
N GLU A 374 -38.19 30.27 50.38
CA GLU A 374 -38.37 31.48 51.18
C GLU A 374 -37.20 31.67 52.16
N ASN A 375 -36.70 30.58 52.79
CA ASN A 375 -35.61 30.65 53.78
C ASN A 375 -34.22 30.31 53.22
N GLY A 376 -34.14 29.90 51.95
CA GLY A 376 -32.88 29.54 51.29
C GLY A 376 -32.00 30.73 50.92
N HIS A 377 -30.82 30.43 50.35
CA HIS A 377 -29.94 31.42 49.75
C HIS A 377 -29.80 31.15 48.25
N PRO A 378 -30.28 32.05 47.36
CA PRO A 378 -31.03 33.28 47.65
C PRO A 378 -32.49 33.01 48.10
N SER A 379 -33.07 33.95 48.85
CA SER A 379 -34.45 33.89 49.36
C SER A 379 -35.44 34.50 48.35
N TYR A 380 -36.55 33.81 48.08
CA TYR A 380 -37.57 34.25 47.11
C TYR A 380 -38.89 34.60 47.78
N HIS A 381 -39.58 35.63 47.28
CA HIS A 381 -40.94 35.95 47.73
C HIS A 381 -41.99 35.21 46.89
N LEU A 382 -42.67 34.24 47.51
CA LEU A 382 -43.63 33.36 46.82
C LEU A 382 -45.09 33.78 47.08
N CYS A 383 -45.93 33.64 46.06
CA CYS A 383 -47.40 33.65 46.18
C CYS A 383 -47.92 32.22 46.05
N LEU A 384 -48.53 31.68 47.10
CA LEU A 384 -49.11 30.33 47.11
C LEU A 384 -50.63 30.41 46.88
N HIS A 385 -51.15 29.63 45.92
CA HIS A 385 -52.56 29.70 45.52
C HIS A 385 -53.56 29.54 46.69
N TYR A 386 -53.37 28.56 47.57
CA TYR A 386 -54.29 28.31 48.69
C TYR A 386 -54.00 29.14 49.95
N ARG A 387 -52.71 29.38 50.25
CA ARG A 387 -52.30 30.17 51.43
C ARG A 387 -52.64 31.67 51.28
N ASP A 388 -52.37 32.24 50.10
CA ASP A 388 -52.29 33.69 49.92
C ASP A 388 -53.46 34.27 49.09
N ILE A 389 -54.11 33.49 48.22
CA ILE A 389 -55.20 33.98 47.36
C ILE A 389 -56.58 33.65 47.96
N ILE A 390 -56.81 32.39 48.34
CA ILE A 390 -58.14 31.91 48.76
C ILE A 390 -58.53 32.40 50.16
N LYS A 391 -57.57 32.53 51.10
CA LYS A 391 -57.84 33.12 52.43
C LYS A 391 -58.27 34.59 52.36
N ASN A 392 -57.68 35.38 51.46
CA ASN A 392 -58.01 36.80 51.30
C ASN A 392 -59.42 37.02 50.71
N HIS A 393 -59.92 36.08 49.90
CA HIS A 393 -61.32 36.11 49.43
C HIS A 393 -62.31 35.74 50.55
N SER A 394 -61.98 34.75 51.40
CA SER A 394 -62.85 34.39 52.52
C SER A 394 -63.01 35.50 53.58
N GLU A 395 -61.99 36.35 53.79
CA GLU A 395 -62.11 37.55 54.64
C GLU A 395 -62.93 38.67 53.99
N ARG A 396 -62.89 38.80 52.65
CA ARG A 396 -63.72 39.76 51.91
C ARG A 396 -65.20 39.36 51.86
N ASP A 397 -65.49 38.07 51.73
CA ASP A 397 -66.87 37.57 51.69
C ASP A 397 -67.58 37.71 53.06
N ILE A 398 -66.85 37.63 54.19
CA ILE A 398 -67.42 37.87 55.53
C ILE A 398 -67.79 39.36 55.72
N LEU A 399 -67.11 40.28 55.04
CA LEU A 399 -67.44 41.72 55.05
C LEU A 399 -68.56 42.09 54.07
N GLN A 400 -69.00 41.17 53.21
CA GLN A 400 -69.94 41.44 52.12
C GLN A 400 -71.30 40.73 52.29
N HIS A 401 -71.71 40.44 53.53
CA HIS A 401 -73.06 39.95 53.85
C HIS A 401 -74.10 41.05 54.17
N HIS A 402 -73.79 42.32 53.94
CA HIS A 402 -74.76 43.43 54.02
C HIS A 402 -74.83 44.23 52.71
N ALA A 403 -75.29 43.62 51.62
CA ALA A 403 -75.96 44.34 50.54
C ALA A 403 -76.75 43.37 49.66
N GLU A 404 -78.00 43.71 49.44
CA GLU A 404 -79.06 42.88 48.86
C GLU A 404 -78.89 42.62 47.36
N ALA A 405 -79.40 41.45 46.95
CA ALA A 405 -80.07 41.14 45.71
C ALA A 405 -79.82 42.07 44.50
N ASN A 406 -78.94 41.64 43.59
CA ASN A 406 -79.34 41.52 42.19
C ASN A 406 -78.45 40.56 41.40
N GLN A 407 -79.14 39.73 40.64
CA GLN A 407 -78.65 38.62 39.88
C GLN A 407 -78.06 39.14 38.57
N GLN A 408 -76.73 39.27 38.50
CA GLN A 408 -76.03 39.41 37.23
C GLN A 408 -74.66 38.76 37.37
N TYR A 409 -74.44 37.70 36.58
CA TYR A 409 -73.16 37.01 36.42
C TYR A 409 -72.04 38.03 36.16
N ILE A 410 -71.31 38.40 37.21
CA ILE A 410 -70.06 39.14 37.09
C ILE A 410 -68.97 38.09 36.87
N GLN A 411 -68.47 38.06 35.63
CA GLN A 411 -67.30 37.31 35.22
C GLN A 411 -66.08 37.84 35.99
N CYS A 412 -65.83 37.30 37.19
CA CYS A 412 -64.55 37.44 37.85
C CYS A 412 -63.53 36.66 37.03
N ALA A 413 -62.49 37.34 36.55
CA ALA A 413 -61.30 36.66 36.05
C ALA A 413 -60.81 35.67 37.12
N PRO A 414 -60.39 34.45 36.74
CA PRO A 414 -59.93 33.48 37.72
C PRO A 414 -58.73 34.08 38.49
N PRO A 415 -58.69 33.98 39.84
CA PRO A 415 -57.63 34.55 40.70
C PRO A 415 -56.19 34.15 40.29
N VAL A 416 -56.08 33.10 39.47
CA VAL A 416 -54.87 32.59 38.85
C VAL A 416 -54.21 33.60 37.90
N VAL A 417 -54.98 34.37 37.13
CA VAL A 417 -54.44 35.30 36.11
C VAL A 417 -53.77 36.49 36.80
N GLU A 418 -54.43 37.10 37.77
CA GLU A 418 -53.89 38.24 38.52
C GLU A 418 -52.61 37.87 39.28
N ALA A 419 -52.60 36.70 39.94
CA ALA A 419 -51.43 36.22 40.66
C ALA A 419 -50.26 35.87 39.72
N ALA A 420 -50.55 35.34 38.54
CA ALA A 420 -49.56 35.04 37.51
C ALA A 420 -48.96 36.33 36.91
N GLU A 421 -49.77 37.35 36.64
CA GLU A 421 -49.30 38.66 36.16
C GLU A 421 -48.42 39.36 37.20
N ALA A 422 -48.79 39.29 38.48
CA ALA A 422 -48.03 39.85 39.59
C ALA A 422 -46.71 39.12 39.91
N SER A 423 -46.41 38.01 39.22
CA SER A 423 -45.26 37.13 39.50
C SER A 423 -44.25 37.05 38.36
N LYS A 424 -42.96 36.95 38.69
CA LYS A 424 -41.87 36.80 37.68
C LYS A 424 -41.79 35.39 37.09
N ARG A 425 -42.12 34.36 37.88
CA ARG A 425 -42.24 32.96 37.45
C ARG A 425 -43.55 32.35 37.89
N ILE A 426 -43.97 31.28 37.21
CA ILE A 426 -45.13 30.47 37.56
C ILE A 426 -44.64 29.05 37.77
N ILE A 427 -44.75 28.54 38.99
CA ILE A 427 -44.40 27.16 39.35
C ILE A 427 -45.69 26.35 39.39
N LEU A 428 -45.79 25.34 38.53
CA LEU A 428 -46.89 24.38 38.56
C LEU A 428 -46.41 23.07 39.18
N VAL A 429 -47.01 22.68 40.29
CA VAL A 429 -46.74 21.39 40.96
C VAL A 429 -47.68 20.35 40.38
N LEU A 430 -47.17 19.59 39.42
CA LEU A 430 -47.91 18.59 38.66
C LEU A 430 -47.84 17.22 39.34
N THR A 431 -48.82 16.94 40.18
CA THR A 431 -49.05 15.67 40.89
C THR A 431 -50.32 14.99 40.42
N ARG A 432 -50.56 13.77 40.87
CA ARG A 432 -51.80 13.04 40.56
C ARG A 432 -53.01 13.74 41.16
N ASN A 433 -52.83 14.32 42.35
CA ASN A 433 -53.85 15.09 43.04
C ASN A 433 -54.21 16.35 42.26
N PHE A 434 -53.22 17.06 41.71
CA PHE A 434 -53.44 18.25 40.89
C PHE A 434 -54.29 17.96 39.65
N MET A 435 -53.98 16.87 38.94
CA MET A 435 -54.74 16.43 37.76
C MET A 435 -56.22 16.13 38.08
N GLN A 436 -56.49 15.57 39.27
CA GLN A 436 -57.84 15.18 39.68
C GLN A 436 -58.65 16.34 40.26
N THR A 437 -57.99 17.38 40.79
CA THR A 437 -58.63 18.47 41.55
C THR A 437 -58.67 19.78 40.77
N GLU A 438 -57.54 20.46 40.59
CA GLU A 438 -57.49 21.77 39.94
C GLU A 438 -57.61 21.67 38.43
N TRP A 439 -56.93 20.70 37.82
CA TRP A 439 -56.94 20.58 36.37
C TRP A 439 -58.30 20.13 35.81
N SER A 440 -59.07 19.38 36.60
CA SER A 440 -60.44 18.97 36.23
C SER A 440 -61.45 20.13 36.28
N ARG A 441 -61.12 21.24 36.95
CA ARG A 441 -61.95 22.44 37.00
C ARG A 441 -61.74 23.28 35.74
N TYR A 442 -62.81 23.44 34.96
CA TYR A 442 -62.78 24.22 33.72
C TYR A 442 -62.30 25.67 33.95
N GLU A 443 -62.77 26.32 35.01
CA GLU A 443 -62.43 27.72 35.33
C GLU A 443 -60.95 27.90 35.63
N PHE A 444 -60.38 27.00 36.44
CA PHE A 444 -58.95 27.00 36.75
C PHE A 444 -58.12 26.73 35.50
N ARG A 445 -58.52 25.73 34.70
CA ARG A 445 -57.84 25.37 33.46
C ARG A 445 -57.79 26.53 32.47
N GLN A 446 -58.92 27.20 32.24
CA GLN A 446 -58.97 28.40 31.38
C GLN A 446 -58.16 29.55 31.95
N GLY A 447 -58.21 29.77 33.26
CA GLY A 447 -57.40 30.80 33.92
C GLY A 447 -55.90 30.57 33.78
N LEU A 448 -55.45 29.33 33.93
CA LEU A 448 -54.06 28.98 33.70
C LEU A 448 -53.66 29.13 32.23
N HIS A 449 -54.55 28.75 31.30
CA HIS A 449 -54.31 28.94 29.87
C HIS A 449 -54.10 30.42 29.52
N GLU A 450 -54.97 31.30 30.00
CA GLU A 450 -54.87 32.74 29.74
C GLU A 450 -53.64 33.35 30.43
N ALA A 451 -53.33 32.94 31.67
CA ALA A 451 -52.14 33.38 32.40
C ALA A 451 -50.82 33.00 31.67
N LEU A 452 -50.81 31.86 30.98
CA LEU A 452 -49.63 31.37 30.26
C LEU A 452 -49.55 31.83 28.81
N LYS A 453 -50.63 32.41 28.27
CA LYS A 453 -50.70 32.91 26.90
C LYS A 453 -49.67 34.01 26.69
N GLY A 454 -48.75 33.80 25.75
CA GLY A 454 -47.64 34.73 25.47
C GLY A 454 -46.53 34.78 26.53
N CYS A 455 -46.67 34.07 27.67
CA CYS A 455 -45.73 34.07 28.79
C CYS A 455 -45.24 32.67 29.21
N ILE A 456 -45.34 31.66 28.32
CA ILE A 456 -44.98 30.26 28.62
C ILE A 456 -43.53 30.11 29.14
N TYR A 457 -42.62 30.99 28.75
CA TYR A 457 -41.24 30.99 29.25
C TYR A 457 -41.10 31.24 30.77
N LYS A 458 -42.14 31.79 31.43
CA LYS A 458 -42.20 31.98 32.88
C LYS A 458 -42.55 30.69 33.64
N LEU A 459 -43.00 29.65 32.92
CA LEU A 459 -43.50 28.41 33.50
C LEU A 459 -42.37 27.45 33.89
N VAL A 460 -42.38 27.05 35.16
CA VAL A 460 -41.57 25.98 35.72
C VAL A 460 -42.50 24.85 36.16
N LEU A 461 -42.31 23.65 35.61
CA LEU A 461 -43.10 22.47 35.91
C LEU A 461 -42.34 21.58 36.89
N ILE A 462 -42.86 21.39 38.09
CA ILE A 462 -42.37 20.40 39.05
C ILE A 462 -43.26 19.16 38.90
N GLU A 463 -42.73 18.12 38.27
CA GLU A 463 -43.50 16.93 37.92
C GLU A 463 -43.16 15.73 38.83
N GLU A 464 -44.19 14.99 39.21
CA GLU A 464 -44.08 13.67 39.84
C GLU A 464 -43.97 12.58 38.74
N CYS A 465 -43.00 11.68 38.84
CA CYS A 465 -42.73 10.66 37.81
C CYS A 465 -43.95 9.81 37.42
N SER A 466 -44.87 9.58 38.36
CA SER A 466 -46.08 8.76 38.18
C SER A 466 -47.13 9.42 37.25
N VAL A 467 -47.07 10.73 37.05
CA VAL A 467 -48.13 11.53 36.41
C VAL A 467 -47.78 11.99 34.99
N VAL A 468 -46.50 11.99 34.64
CA VAL A 468 -45.99 12.52 33.36
C VAL A 468 -46.66 11.85 32.15
N ALA A 469 -46.86 10.54 32.20
CA ALA A 469 -47.50 9.78 31.12
C ALA A 469 -48.99 10.13 30.95
N ASP A 470 -49.70 10.39 32.06
CA ASP A 470 -51.10 10.81 32.05
C ASP A 470 -51.24 12.25 31.53
N ALA A 471 -50.38 13.15 31.99
CA ALA A 471 -50.41 14.56 31.60
C ALA A 471 -50.01 14.79 30.12
N LEU A 472 -49.15 13.94 29.53
CA LEU A 472 -48.80 14.05 28.10
C LEU A 472 -49.93 13.64 27.15
N ARG A 473 -50.90 12.83 27.64
CA ARG A 473 -52.08 12.38 26.89
C ARG A 473 -53.16 13.44 26.80
N ASP A 474 -53.17 14.39 27.73
CA ASP A 474 -54.11 15.51 27.72
C ASP A 474 -53.68 16.56 26.67
N PRO A 475 -54.55 16.88 25.67
CA PRO A 475 -54.22 17.82 24.60
C PRO A 475 -53.96 19.25 25.08
N ASP A 476 -54.54 19.65 26.21
CA ASP A 476 -54.47 21.01 26.75
C ASP A 476 -53.19 21.22 27.58
N LEU A 477 -52.70 20.17 28.27
CA LEU A 477 -51.43 20.18 29.04
C LEU A 477 -50.19 19.92 28.18
N ARG A 478 -50.33 19.14 27.10
CA ARG A 478 -49.22 18.72 26.25
C ARG A 478 -48.36 19.88 25.72
N PRO A 479 -48.90 21.04 25.30
CA PRO A 479 -48.09 22.18 24.89
C PRO A 479 -47.21 22.70 26.02
N TYR A 480 -47.73 22.79 27.25
CA TYR A 480 -46.99 23.24 28.41
C TYR A 480 -45.86 22.29 28.80
N LEU A 481 -46.08 20.98 28.68
CA LEU A 481 -45.04 19.96 28.92
C LEU A 481 -43.95 19.92 27.84
N LYS A 482 -44.23 20.42 26.63
CA LYS A 482 -43.23 20.50 25.56
C LYS A 482 -42.40 21.78 25.62
N THR A 483 -43.02 22.89 26.02
CA THR A 483 -42.41 24.22 25.94
C THR A 483 -41.92 24.73 27.31
N GLY A 484 -42.51 24.25 28.40
CA GLY A 484 -42.20 24.63 29.77
C GLY A 484 -40.90 24.00 30.30
N SER A 485 -40.35 24.65 31.30
CA SER A 485 -39.09 24.27 31.94
C SER A 485 -39.34 23.17 32.99
N ARG A 486 -38.92 21.93 32.73
CA ARG A 486 -39.34 20.74 33.50
C ARG A 486 -38.34 20.27 34.55
N LEU A 487 -38.84 19.90 35.72
CA LEU A 487 -38.07 19.45 36.86
C LEU A 487 -38.76 18.26 37.55
N GLN A 488 -38.12 17.11 37.58
CA GLN A 488 -38.67 15.92 38.25
C GLN A 488 -38.37 15.95 39.74
N TRP A 489 -39.39 15.78 40.58
CA TRP A 489 -39.21 15.67 42.02
C TRP A 489 -38.33 14.46 42.37
N GLY A 490 -37.30 14.65 43.21
CA GLY A 490 -36.38 13.60 43.65
C GLY A 490 -35.15 13.33 42.74
N GLN A 491 -35.01 14.03 41.60
CA GLN A 491 -33.83 13.87 40.74
C GLN A 491 -32.54 14.46 41.36
N LYS A 492 -31.37 13.95 40.95
CA LYS A 492 -30.07 14.49 41.39
C LYS A 492 -29.97 15.99 41.05
N ARG A 493 -29.50 16.80 42.01
CA ARG A 493 -29.34 18.27 41.86
C ARG A 493 -30.65 19.01 41.58
N PHE A 494 -31.78 18.49 42.06
CA PHE A 494 -33.11 19.12 41.94
C PHE A 494 -33.09 20.61 42.34
N TRP A 495 -32.60 20.92 43.55
CA TRP A 495 -32.60 22.28 44.09
C TRP A 495 -31.68 23.24 43.34
N GLU A 496 -30.53 22.78 42.86
CA GLU A 496 -29.60 23.59 42.07
C GLU A 496 -30.23 23.99 40.72
N ARG A 497 -30.91 23.04 40.07
CA ARG A 497 -31.64 23.28 38.82
C ARG A 497 -32.85 24.20 39.06
N LEU A 498 -33.62 23.99 40.12
CA LEU A 498 -34.74 24.85 40.47
C LEU A 498 -34.29 26.29 40.69
N ARG A 499 -33.22 26.51 41.48
CA ARG A 499 -32.65 27.84 41.75
C ARG A 499 -32.07 28.50 40.49
N TYR A 500 -31.56 27.74 39.53
CA TYR A 500 -31.14 28.28 38.23
C TYR A 500 -32.32 28.76 37.38
N MET A 501 -33.50 28.13 37.53
CA MET A 501 -34.72 28.47 36.78
C MET A 501 -35.50 29.65 37.40
N MET A 502 -35.17 30.02 38.65
CA MET A 502 -35.74 31.16 39.36
C MET A 502 -35.13 32.51 38.94
N PRO A 503 -35.84 33.64 39.15
CA PRO A 503 -35.33 34.98 38.84
C PRO A 503 -34.01 35.27 39.57
N ASP A 504 -33.19 36.17 39.02
CA ASP A 504 -32.00 36.63 39.74
C ASP A 504 -32.41 37.57 40.89
N VAL A 505 -31.92 37.30 42.10
CA VAL A 505 -32.20 38.13 43.27
C VAL A 505 -31.11 39.20 43.34
N SER A 506 -31.14 40.17 42.42
CA SER A 506 -30.33 41.37 42.59
C SER A 506 -30.80 42.07 43.86
N HIS A 507 -29.96 42.16 44.88
CA HIS A 507 -30.21 42.79 46.18
C HIS A 507 -31.15 44.00 46.10
N GLN A 508 -32.45 43.78 46.30
CA GLN A 508 -33.41 44.83 46.64
C GLN A 508 -33.99 44.51 48.01
N ASN A 509 -33.97 45.51 48.89
CA ASN A 509 -34.44 45.46 50.27
C ASN A 509 -35.92 45.02 50.37
N HIS A 510 -36.17 43.72 50.41
CA HIS A 510 -37.53 43.16 50.58
C HIS A 510 -38.15 43.44 51.96
N LYS A 511 -37.40 43.99 52.92
CA LYS A 511 -37.93 44.36 54.24
C LYS A 511 -38.78 45.63 54.27
N THR A 512 -38.73 46.48 53.23
CA THR A 512 -39.51 47.75 53.19
C THR A 512 -40.80 47.70 52.36
N ARG A 513 -41.05 46.62 51.60
CA ARG A 513 -42.20 46.57 50.66
C ARG A 513 -43.47 45.93 51.25
N SER A 514 -43.35 45.14 52.33
CA SER A 514 -44.48 44.46 53.00
C SER A 514 -45.42 45.42 53.77
N GLN A 515 -44.92 46.57 54.26
CA GLN A 515 -45.75 47.54 55.00
C GLN A 515 -46.52 48.54 54.12
N GLY A 516 -46.11 48.75 52.87
CA GLY A 516 -46.76 49.70 51.96
C GLY A 516 -47.99 49.16 51.22
N TYR A 517 -48.11 47.84 51.07
CA TYR A 517 -49.14 47.23 50.22
C TYR A 517 -50.40 46.75 50.94
N ARG A 518 -50.42 46.78 52.27
CA ARG A 518 -51.66 46.61 53.07
C ARG A 518 -52.65 47.78 52.91
N LYS A 519 -52.30 48.85 52.17
CA LYS A 519 -53.15 50.03 51.97
C LYS A 519 -53.65 50.27 50.53
N ASN A 520 -53.15 49.58 49.51
CA ASN A 520 -53.41 49.95 48.10
C ASN A 520 -53.96 48.81 47.22
N ILE A 521 -54.92 48.02 47.71
CA ILE A 521 -55.76 47.12 46.86
C ILE A 521 -57.18 47.69 46.78
N ASN A 522 -57.31 48.99 46.54
CA ASN A 522 -58.60 49.69 46.39
C ASN A 522 -58.61 50.67 45.21
N THR A 523 -57.81 50.47 44.15
CA THR A 523 -57.74 51.48 43.09
C THR A 523 -57.30 50.96 41.73
N TYR A 524 -58.00 49.97 41.16
CA TYR A 524 -57.98 49.77 39.69
C TYR A 524 -59.34 49.27 39.21
N THR A 525 -60.27 50.21 39.01
CA THR A 525 -61.43 50.06 38.12
C THR A 525 -61.39 51.22 37.12
N LEU A 526 -61.38 50.86 35.83
CA LEU A 526 -61.65 51.61 34.60
C LEU A 526 -61.25 53.10 34.50
N ASP A 527 -60.43 53.42 33.50
CA ASP A 527 -60.89 54.35 32.46
C ASP A 527 -60.19 54.12 31.11
N SER A 528 -61.01 54.06 30.07
CA SER A 528 -60.67 53.85 28.67
C SER A 528 -60.67 55.19 27.93
N SER A 529 -59.55 55.58 27.31
CA SER A 529 -59.54 56.66 26.30
C SER A 529 -58.42 56.49 25.26
N VAL A 530 -58.85 56.37 24.01
CA VAL A 530 -58.06 56.39 22.76
C VAL A 530 -57.41 57.77 22.55
N PRO A 531 -56.24 57.86 21.89
CA PRO A 531 -56.15 58.86 20.80
C PRO A 531 -55.40 58.43 19.53
N ASN A 532 -55.90 59.01 18.43
CA ASN A 532 -55.50 58.95 17.02
C ASN A 532 -54.04 59.29 16.73
N GLY A 533 -53.55 58.73 15.62
CA GLY A 533 -52.21 58.92 15.09
C GLY A 533 -51.95 60.25 14.37
N ASN A 534 -50.66 60.56 14.26
CA ASN A 534 -49.97 61.07 13.07
C ASN A 534 -48.52 61.35 13.46
N ARG A 535 -47.55 60.76 12.74
CA ARG A 535 -46.36 61.46 12.20
C ARG A 535 -45.36 60.50 11.54
N THR A 536 -45.00 60.91 10.34
CA THR A 536 -43.93 60.45 9.44
C THR A 536 -42.53 60.86 9.94
N LEU A 537 -41.50 60.06 9.63
CA LEU A 537 -40.05 60.37 9.64
C LEU A 537 -39.37 59.39 8.66
N SER A 538 -38.79 59.76 7.51
CA SER A 538 -37.57 60.54 7.19
C SER A 538 -36.23 59.84 7.51
N TYR A 539 -35.54 59.39 6.43
CA TYR A 539 -34.12 59.02 6.33
C TYR A 539 -33.22 60.29 6.35
N PRO A 540 -31.93 60.21 6.74
CA PRO A 540 -30.86 60.10 5.72
C PRO A 540 -29.55 59.36 6.13
N ASP A 541 -28.73 59.16 5.09
CA ASP A 541 -27.40 58.53 4.93
C ASP A 541 -26.26 58.86 5.92
N LYS A 542 -25.25 57.96 5.95
CA LYS A 542 -23.84 58.26 5.56
C LYS A 542 -22.93 57.01 5.51
N SER A 543 -22.18 56.90 4.41
CA SER A 543 -21.04 55.99 4.13
C SER A 543 -19.69 56.65 4.48
N PRO A 544 -18.50 56.00 4.31
CA PRO A 544 -17.85 55.99 2.99
C PRO A 544 -16.98 54.75 2.63
N VAL A 545 -16.62 54.69 1.34
CA VAL A 545 -15.79 53.70 0.62
C VAL A 545 -14.44 54.33 0.25
N LEU A 546 -13.37 53.50 0.14
CA LEU A 546 -12.16 53.78 -0.63
C LEU A 546 -12.10 52.80 -1.82
N GLY A 547 -11.81 53.32 -3.02
CA GLY A 547 -11.90 52.57 -4.29
C GLY A 547 -10.62 51.86 -4.72
N ILE A 548 -10.71 51.18 -5.88
CA ILE A 548 -9.77 51.20 -7.02
C ILE A 548 -10.37 50.37 -8.18
N ALA A 549 -10.10 50.86 -9.39
CA ALA A 549 -10.37 50.33 -10.74
C ALA A 549 -10.00 48.85 -10.95
N GLY A 550 -10.45 48.12 -11.97
CA GLY A 550 -11.23 48.41 -13.16
C GLY A 550 -11.11 47.25 -14.15
N GLN A 551 -12.04 47.18 -15.10
CA GLN A 551 -12.08 46.33 -16.31
C GLN A 551 -12.39 44.82 -16.07
N GLY A 552 -13.35 44.16 -16.70
CA GLY A 552 -14.25 44.52 -17.80
C GLY A 552 -14.43 43.30 -18.74
N ALA A 553 -15.68 42.79 -18.80
CA ALA A 553 -16.25 41.92 -19.85
C ALA A 553 -15.72 40.46 -19.96
N SER A 554 -16.48 39.42 -20.31
CA SER A 554 -17.89 39.23 -20.66
C SER A 554 -18.18 37.71 -20.81
N ALA A 555 -19.27 37.24 -20.20
CA ALA A 555 -20.26 36.21 -20.57
C ALA A 555 -19.90 34.84 -21.26
N PRO A 556 -20.75 33.79 -21.09
CA PRO A 556 -20.42 32.35 -21.17
C PRO A 556 -21.06 31.67 -22.43
N PRO A 557 -21.08 30.31 -22.61
CA PRO A 557 -21.95 29.39 -21.83
C PRO A 557 -21.48 27.91 -21.66
N GLU A 558 -22.23 27.23 -20.81
CA GLU A 558 -22.69 25.81 -20.87
C GLU A 558 -21.74 24.60 -20.77
N TYR A 559 -21.78 24.01 -19.56
CA TYR A 559 -22.38 22.70 -19.24
C TYR A 559 -22.13 21.50 -20.18
N SER A 560 -21.36 20.53 -19.69
CA SER A 560 -21.87 19.15 -19.59
C SER A 560 -21.03 18.29 -18.64
N THR A 561 -21.77 17.48 -17.91
CA THR A 561 -21.42 16.61 -16.78
C THR A 561 -20.70 15.34 -17.20
N GLU A 562 -19.66 14.98 -16.44
CA GLU A 562 -19.09 13.64 -16.36
C GLU A 562 -20.00 12.70 -15.54
N VAL A 563 -20.18 11.45 -16.01
CA VAL A 563 -20.24 10.27 -15.12
C VAL A 563 -19.61 9.05 -15.82
N ARG A 564 -18.41 8.70 -15.37
CA ARG A 564 -17.96 7.39 -14.83
C ARG A 564 -18.57 6.09 -15.41
N GLN A 565 -17.73 5.21 -15.95
CA GLN A 565 -17.41 3.88 -15.37
C GLN A 565 -16.46 3.03 -16.24
N SER A 566 -15.57 2.32 -15.54
CA SER A 566 -14.55 1.37 -16.01
C SER A 566 -15.13 -0.07 -16.08
N PRO A 567 -14.36 -1.13 -16.41
CA PRO A 567 -14.64 -1.93 -17.60
C PRO A 567 -14.93 -3.43 -17.33
N SER A 568 -15.48 -4.12 -18.32
CA SER A 568 -15.34 -5.58 -18.44
C SER A 568 -15.38 -6.02 -19.91
N ALA A 569 -14.47 -6.93 -20.22
CA ALA A 569 -14.07 -7.42 -21.53
C ALA A 569 -15.20 -8.02 -22.39
N ILE A 570 -15.05 -7.90 -23.72
CA ILE A 570 -15.44 -8.89 -24.74
C ILE A 570 -14.51 -8.72 -25.95
N ARG A 571 -13.94 -9.84 -26.41
CA ARG A 571 -13.25 -10.04 -27.69
C ARG A 571 -14.20 -9.79 -28.87
N GLN A 572 -13.75 -9.10 -29.92
CA GLN A 572 -13.98 -9.52 -31.32
C GLN A 572 -13.14 -8.74 -32.34
N THR A 573 -12.33 -9.53 -33.07
CA THR A 573 -12.01 -9.49 -34.52
C THR A 573 -11.43 -8.21 -35.15
N GLN A 574 -10.16 -8.36 -35.57
CA GLN A 574 -9.44 -7.50 -36.51
C GLN A 574 -10.08 -7.51 -37.92
N ALA A 575 -10.12 -6.33 -38.54
CA ALA A 575 -10.49 -6.12 -39.94
C ALA A 575 -9.31 -6.40 -40.87
N VAL A 576 -9.59 -7.09 -41.98
CA VAL A 576 -8.69 -7.35 -43.11
C VAL A 576 -8.77 -6.18 -44.09
N ALA A 577 -7.63 -5.60 -44.45
CA ALA A 577 -7.56 -4.52 -45.45
C ALA A 577 -7.51 -5.10 -46.88
N TYR A 578 -8.32 -4.54 -47.78
CA TYR A 578 -8.35 -4.88 -49.21
C TYR A 578 -7.60 -3.84 -50.03
N GLY A 579 -6.82 -4.29 -51.02
CA GLY A 579 -6.23 -3.44 -52.07
C GLY A 579 -7.23 -3.08 -53.17
N PRO A 580 -6.92 -2.09 -54.02
CA PRO A 580 -7.88 -1.40 -54.89
C PRO A 580 -8.49 -2.23 -56.04
N ASP A 581 -8.07 -3.49 -56.25
CA ASP A 581 -8.61 -4.35 -57.31
C ASP A 581 -9.44 -5.55 -56.80
N GLY A 582 -9.84 -5.54 -55.51
CA GLY A 582 -10.92 -6.39 -55.02
C GLY A 582 -10.72 -7.92 -55.14
N ARG A 583 -9.49 -8.42 -55.27
CA ARG A 583 -9.17 -9.86 -55.26
C ARG A 583 -8.12 -10.20 -54.19
N PRO A 584 -8.28 -11.32 -53.46
CA PRO A 584 -7.29 -11.77 -52.48
C PRO A 584 -6.02 -12.33 -53.16
N ILE A 585 -4.87 -12.10 -52.52
CA ILE A 585 -3.57 -12.62 -52.95
C ILE A 585 -3.56 -14.14 -52.75
N SER A 586 -3.42 -14.88 -53.84
CA SER A 586 -3.27 -16.34 -53.86
C SER A 586 -1.81 -16.73 -53.69
N ASP A 587 -1.48 -17.42 -52.61
CA ASP A 587 -0.24 -18.20 -52.51
C ASP A 587 -0.49 -19.63 -53.00
N HIS A 588 0.36 -20.07 -53.93
CA HIS A 588 0.34 -21.42 -54.48
C HIS A 588 0.97 -22.43 -53.51
N ILE A 589 0.23 -23.53 -53.38
CA ILE A 589 0.49 -24.77 -52.67
C ILE A 589 1.62 -25.58 -53.35
N TYR A 590 2.51 -26.17 -52.56
CA TYR A 590 3.12 -27.47 -52.86
C TYR A 590 2.74 -28.43 -51.73
N SER A 591 2.05 -29.52 -52.10
CA SER A 591 1.68 -30.63 -51.25
C SER A 591 2.56 -31.85 -51.52
N SER A 592 2.98 -32.49 -50.42
CA SER A 592 3.09 -33.95 -50.18
C SER A 592 3.90 -34.85 -51.12
N ILE A 593 4.80 -35.65 -50.52
CA ILE A 593 4.84 -37.12 -50.65
C ILE A 593 5.21 -37.69 -49.26
N ASP A 594 4.28 -38.43 -48.68
CA ASP A 594 4.49 -39.46 -47.66
C ASP A 594 4.84 -40.79 -48.36
N SER A 595 5.64 -41.62 -47.71
CA SER A 595 5.65 -43.06 -47.94
C SER A 595 5.86 -43.83 -46.64
N ASP A 596 4.73 -44.30 -46.10
CA ASP A 596 4.64 -45.42 -45.17
C ASP A 596 5.06 -46.73 -45.84
N TYR A 597 5.79 -47.60 -45.14
CA TYR A 597 5.61 -49.05 -45.26
C TYR A 597 5.93 -49.78 -43.93
N SER A 598 4.84 -50.17 -43.27
CA SER A 598 4.59 -51.48 -42.65
C SER A 598 5.37 -51.93 -41.41
N SER A 599 4.72 -51.74 -40.26
CA SER A 599 4.81 -52.64 -39.09
C SER A 599 3.61 -53.59 -39.09
N LEU A 600 3.88 -54.90 -39.17
CA LEU A 600 2.90 -55.96 -38.90
C LEU A 600 3.50 -56.97 -37.91
N GLU A 601 2.60 -57.48 -37.10
CA GLU A 601 2.73 -58.08 -35.78
C GLU A 601 3.02 -59.60 -35.78
N HIS A 602 3.55 -60.06 -34.62
CA HIS A 602 3.35 -61.36 -33.96
C HIS A 602 3.98 -62.67 -34.51
N GLY A 603 4.68 -63.39 -33.61
CA GLY A 603 4.62 -64.86 -33.56
C GLY A 603 5.94 -65.63 -33.47
N MET A 604 6.21 -66.17 -32.27
CA MET A 604 7.27 -67.12 -31.88
C MET A 604 7.60 -68.26 -32.87
N THR A 605 8.86 -68.70 -32.93
CA THR A 605 9.30 -70.07 -32.55
C THR A 605 10.81 -70.29 -32.69
N ALA A 606 11.32 -71.19 -31.85
CA ALA A 606 12.70 -71.57 -31.66
C ALA A 606 13.24 -72.53 -32.74
N GLY A 607 14.55 -72.46 -32.95
CA GLY A 607 15.37 -73.61 -33.36
C GLY A 607 15.71 -73.70 -34.85
N ARG A 608 16.89 -73.19 -35.22
CA ARG A 608 17.77 -73.88 -36.17
C ARG A 608 19.23 -73.57 -35.89
N ARG A 609 20.01 -74.64 -35.86
CA ARG A 609 21.40 -74.78 -35.42
C ARG A 609 22.30 -74.82 -36.65
N ARG A 610 23.55 -74.37 -36.47
CA ARG A 610 24.78 -74.55 -37.30
C ARG A 610 24.98 -73.45 -38.37
N GLU A 611 26.17 -72.84 -38.54
CA GLU A 611 27.54 -73.37 -38.39
C GLU A 611 28.54 -72.36 -37.80
N LEU A 612 29.41 -72.86 -36.91
CA LEU A 612 30.66 -72.22 -36.48
C LEU A 612 31.62 -72.15 -37.67
N ARG A 613 32.17 -70.97 -37.97
CA ARG A 613 33.47 -70.87 -38.65
C ARG A 613 34.53 -70.43 -37.62
N GLN A 614 35.55 -71.28 -37.53
CA GLN A 614 36.73 -71.17 -36.69
C GLN A 614 37.61 -70.01 -37.15
N TRP A 615 38.09 -69.23 -36.17
CA TRP A 615 39.20 -68.30 -36.35
C TRP A 615 40.53 -69.08 -36.44
N PRO A 616 41.49 -68.67 -37.28
CA PRO A 616 42.83 -69.23 -37.26
C PRO A 616 43.58 -68.86 -35.95
N PRO A 617 44.50 -69.70 -35.45
CA PRO A 617 45.27 -69.39 -34.24
C PRO A 617 46.28 -68.25 -34.51
N PRO A 618 46.65 -67.48 -33.47
CA PRO A 618 47.68 -66.45 -33.59
C PRO A 618 49.07 -67.05 -33.88
N PRO A 619 49.95 -66.33 -34.60
CA PRO A 619 51.32 -66.76 -34.84
C PRO A 619 52.17 -66.78 -33.55
N PRO A 620 53.27 -67.55 -33.50
CA PRO A 620 54.07 -67.71 -32.29
C PRO A 620 54.88 -66.44 -31.96
N LEU A 621 55.00 -66.16 -30.66
CA LEU A 621 55.86 -65.12 -30.09
C LEU A 621 57.32 -65.38 -30.47
N VAL A 622 57.91 -64.45 -31.22
CA VAL A 622 59.36 -64.37 -31.44
C VAL A 622 59.96 -63.55 -30.30
N ASP A 623 60.81 -64.20 -29.52
CA ASP A 623 61.59 -63.61 -28.44
C ASP A 623 62.70 -62.74 -29.06
N THR A 624 62.48 -61.42 -29.10
CA THR A 624 63.56 -60.45 -29.34
C THR A 624 63.94 -59.85 -28.00
N GLY A 625 64.93 -60.47 -27.37
CA GLY A 625 65.56 -59.95 -26.18
C GLY A 625 66.17 -58.57 -26.43
N SER A 626 65.56 -57.54 -25.85
CA SER A 626 66.20 -56.36 -25.24
C SER A 626 65.16 -55.27 -25.00
N ALA A 627 64.43 -55.38 -23.88
CA ALA A 627 63.62 -54.28 -23.36
C ALA A 627 64.11 -53.92 -21.96
N VAL A 628 64.62 -52.69 -21.81
CA VAL A 628 64.44 -51.91 -20.59
C VAL A 628 64.03 -50.49 -21.01
N GLN A 629 62.77 -50.33 -21.39
CA GLN A 629 62.03 -49.10 -21.20
C GLN A 629 60.65 -49.51 -20.67
N ALA A 630 60.46 -49.30 -19.37
CA ALA A 630 59.22 -49.62 -18.69
C ALA A 630 58.23 -48.48 -18.92
N TYR A 631 57.07 -48.83 -19.48
CA TYR A 631 55.86 -48.02 -19.41
C TYR A 631 55.11 -48.42 -18.13
N LEU A 632 54.69 -47.43 -17.34
CA LEU A 632 53.74 -47.62 -16.25
C LEU A 632 52.32 -47.63 -16.84
N VAL A 633 51.64 -48.77 -16.71
CA VAL A 633 50.20 -48.94 -16.95
C VAL A 633 49.44 -48.54 -15.69
#